data_AF-A0A2C9CC72-F1
#
_entry.id   AF-A0A2C9CC72-F1
#
_cell.length_a   1.000
_cell.length_b   1.000
_cell.length_c   1.000
_cell.angle_alpha   90.00
_cell.angle_beta   90.00
_cell.angle_gamma   90.00
#
_symmetry.space_group_name_H-M   'P 1'
#
loop_
_entity.id
_entity.type
_entity.pdbx_description
1 polymer ?
#
loop_
_entity_poly.entity_id
_entity_poly.type
_entity_poly.pdbx_seq_one_letter_code
_entity_poly.pdbx_strand_id
1 'polypeptide(L)' 'MQKVAMDIPDDLYKKIEEEVRLGTFSDVSEAINAALRKAYAEKSRTYLRWLVKKEGITETSMLKEIENIRR' A
#
# COMPACT_ATOMS: atom_id res chain seq x y z
N MET A 1 -4.09 18.78 -2.53
CA MET A 1 -2.99 17.90 -2.09
C MET A 1 -1.95 18.74 -1.38
N GLN A 2 -1.45 18.30 -0.23
CA GLN A 2 -0.25 18.89 0.36
C GLN A 2 0.95 18.56 -0.53
N LYS A 3 1.78 19.56 -0.82
CA LYS A 3 3.05 19.36 -1.53
C LYS A 3 4.11 19.09 -0.49
N VAL A 4 4.90 18.04 -0.71
CA VAL A 4 6.01 17.64 0.15
C VAL A 4 7.27 17.68 -0.70
N ALA A 5 8.32 18.30 -0.19
CA ALA A 5 9.65 18.23 -0.78
C ALA A 5 10.48 17.21 0.00
N MET A 6 11.21 16.37 -0.71
CA MET A 6 12.05 15.33 -0.12
C MET A 6 13.24 15.09 -1.02
N ASP A 7 14.43 14.98 -0.41
CA ASP A 7 15.63 14.57 -1.11
C ASP A 7 15.65 13.05 -1.22
N ILE A 8 15.98 12.55 -2.42
CA ILE A 8 16.13 11.12 -2.68
C ILE A 8 17.43 10.85 -3.44
N PRO A 9 17.98 9.63 -3.32
CA PRO A 9 19.13 9.22 -4.12
C PRO A 9 18.89 9.36 -5.64
N ASP A 10 19.89 9.86 -6.36
CA ASP A 10 19.80 10.09 -7.82
C ASP A 10 19.49 8.81 -8.61
N ASP A 11 20.00 7.66 -8.17
CA ASP A 11 19.76 6.37 -8.81
C ASP A 11 18.29 5.96 -8.68
N LEU A 12 17.66 6.27 -7.54
CA LEU A 12 16.24 6.03 -7.32
C LEU A 12 15.39 6.97 -8.18
N TYR A 13 15.76 8.26 -8.24
CA TYR A 13 15.05 9.23 -9.06
C TYR A 13 15.07 8.83 -10.55
N LYS A 14 16.23 8.40 -11.07
CA LYS A 14 16.37 7.91 -12.45
C LYS A 14 15.45 6.74 -12.78
N LYS A 15 15.31 5.78 -11.85
CA LYS A 15 14.39 4.64 -12.03
C LYS A 15 12.93 5.09 -12.10
N ILE A 16 12.54 6.08 -11.28
CA ILE A 16 11.18 6.62 -11.30
C ILE A 16 10.92 7.37 -12.62
N GLU A 17 11.89 8.16 -13.09
CA GLU A 17 11.77 8.83 -14.40
C GLU A 17 11.68 7.83 -15.55
N GLU A 18 12.38 6.70 -15.49
CA GLU A 18 12.30 5.66 -16.51
C GLU A 18 10.89 5.06 -16.59
N GLU A 19 10.25 4.77 -15.45
CA GLU A 19 8.86 4.29 -15.40
C GLU A 19 7.86 5.30 -15.98
N VAL A 20 8.10 6.60 -15.77
CA VAL A 20 7.30 7.67 -16.41
C VAL A 20 7.56 7.71 -17.92
N ARG A 21 8.83 7.59 -18.35
CA ARG A 21 9.21 7.59 -19.76
C ARG A 21 8.65 6.38 -20.52
N LEU A 22 8.54 5.24 -19.85
CA LEU A 22 7.92 4.03 -20.38
C LEU A 22 6.39 4.14 -20.43
N GLY A 23 5.80 5.19 -19.85
CA GLY A 23 4.36 5.41 -19.81
C GLY A 23 3.64 4.55 -18.78
N THR A 24 4.35 3.92 -17.83
CA THR A 24 3.74 3.21 -16.71
C THR A 24 2.97 4.18 -15.79
N PHE A 25 3.51 5.39 -15.62
CA PHE A 25 2.90 6.47 -14.86
C PHE A 25 2.88 7.77 -15.67
N SER A 26 1.89 8.61 -15.41
CA SER A 26 1.73 9.90 -16.10
C SER A 26 2.78 10.92 -15.67
N ASP A 27 3.18 10.88 -14.40
CA ASP A 27 4.22 11.73 -13.83
C ASP A 27 4.90 11.08 -12.61
N VAL A 28 5.97 11.71 -12.13
CA VAL A 28 6.77 11.26 -10.98
C VAL A 28 5.94 11.24 -9.69
N SER A 29 5.03 12.20 -9.51
CA SER A 29 4.19 12.27 -8.31
C SER A 29 3.20 11.11 -8.25
N GLU A 30 2.63 10.72 -9.38
CA GLU A 30 1.77 9.55 -9.49
C GLU A 30 2.52 8.27 -9.13
N ALA A 31 3.71 8.07 -9.69
CA ALA A 31 4.57 6.92 -9.40
C ALA A 31 4.88 6.82 -7.89
N ILE A 32 5.28 7.93 -7.27
CA ILE A 32 5.57 7.98 -5.83
C ILE A 32 4.31 7.70 -5.00
N ASN A 33 3.18 8.31 -5.33
CA ASN A 33 1.94 8.09 -4.60
C ASN A 33 1.47 6.63 -4.69
N ALA A 34 1.61 6.00 -5.85
CA ALA A 34 1.29 4.59 -6.04
C ALA A 34 2.19 3.70 -5.17
N ALA A 35 3.49 3.96 -5.16
CA ALA A 35 4.46 3.22 -4.34
C ALA A 35 4.17 3.37 -2.84
N LEU A 36 3.91 4.58 -2.36
CA LEU A 36 3.57 4.85 -0.96
C LEU A 36 2.28 4.16 -0.53
N ARG A 37 1.24 4.20 -1.37
CA ARG A 37 -0.03 3.48 -1.10
C ARG A 37 0.20 1.99 -0.98
N LYS A 38 1.02 1.41 -1.86
CA LYS A 38 1.36 -0.01 -1.82
C LYS A 38 2.11 -0.37 -0.53
N ALA A 39 3.15 0.40 -0.18
CA ALA A 39 3.93 0.19 1.04
C ALA A 39 3.05 0.29 2.31
N TYR A 40 2.16 1.28 2.36
CA TYR A 40 1.21 1.42 3.47
C TYR A 40 0.25 0.24 3.55
N ALA A 41 -0.30 -0.21 2.42
CA ALA A 41 -1.18 -1.37 2.38
C ALA A 41 -0.48 -2.66 2.84
N GLU A 42 0.78 -2.86 2.48
CA GLU A 42 1.59 -4.00 2.94
C GLU A 42 1.84 -3.96 4.45
N LYS A 43 2.19 -2.79 4.99
CA LYS A 43 2.35 -2.58 6.43
C LYS A 43 1.04 -2.85 7.19
N SER A 44 -0.07 -2.31 6.68
CA SER A 44 -1.41 -2.53 7.24
C SER A 44 -1.80 -4.01 7.24
N ARG A 45 -1.62 -4.72 6.11
CA ARG A 45 -1.88 -6.18 6.03
C ARG A 45 -1.04 -6.98 7.02
N THR A 46 0.23 -6.62 7.17
CA THR A 46 1.14 -7.28 8.12
C THR A 46 0.65 -7.08 9.56
N TYR A 47 0.25 -5.85 9.90
CA TYR A 47 -0.33 -5.53 11.20
C TYR A 47 -1.63 -6.30 11.46
N LEU A 48 -2.55 -6.35 10.49
CA LEU A 48 -3.81 -7.08 10.63
C LEU A 48 -3.58 -8.59 10.80
N ARG A 49 -2.65 -9.18 10.05
CA ARG A 49 -2.27 -10.60 10.22
C ARG A 49 -1.71 -10.87 11.61
N TRP A 50 -0.90 -9.96 12.14
CA TRP A 50 -0.38 -10.07 13.49
C TRP A 50 -1.51 -9.96 14.54
N LEU A 51 -2.43 -9.02 14.37
CA LEU A 51 -3.57 -8.82 15.28
C LEU A 51 -4.49 -10.05 15.32
N VAL A 52 -4.86 -10.59 14.15
CA VAL A 52 -5.67 -11.82 14.04
C VAL A 52 -5.03 -12.98 14.81
N LYS A 53 -3.71 -13.16 14.67
CA LYS A 53 -2.98 -14.20 15.41
C LYS A 53 -2.96 -13.95 16.91
N LYS A 54 -2.75 -12.69 17.32
CA LYS A 54 -2.69 -12.31 18.74
C LYS A 54 -4.03 -12.53 19.44
N GLU A 55 -5.12 -12.15 18.80
CA GLU A 55 -6.48 -12.26 19.35
C GLU A 55 -7.09 -13.66 19.14
N GLY A 56 -6.35 -14.60 18.54
CA GLY A 56 -6.84 -15.97 18.31
C GLY A 56 -8.03 -16.06 17.35
N ILE A 57 -8.20 -15.06 16.47
CA ILE A 57 -9.32 -15.00 15.54
C ILE A 57 -9.16 -16.08 14.47
N THR A 58 -10.17 -16.93 14.34
CA THR A 58 -10.21 -18.01 13.34
C THR A 58 -10.88 -17.56 12.05
N GLU A 59 -10.55 -18.21 10.94
CA GLU A 59 -11.21 -17.95 9.66
C GLU A 59 -12.72 -18.21 9.73
N THR A 60 -13.14 -19.27 10.42
CA THR A 60 -14.55 -19.61 10.62
C THR A 60 -15.31 -18.53 11.39
N SER A 61 -14.72 -17.97 12.45
CA SER A 61 -15.32 -16.83 13.17
C SER A 61 -15.47 -15.59 12.29
N MET A 62 -14.47 -15.27 11.46
CA MET A 62 -14.57 -14.12 10.55
C MET A 62 -15.61 -14.34 9.44
N LEU A 63 -15.67 -15.54 8.84
CA LEU A 63 -16.64 -15.85 7.80
C LEU A 63 -18.09 -15.73 8.32
N LYS A 64 -18.33 -16.16 9.56
CA LYS A 64 -19.63 -16.02 10.22
C LYS A 64 -20.01 -14.54 10.44
N GLU A 65 -19.06 -13.70 10.83
CA GLU A 65 -19.30 -12.25 10.94
C GLU A 65 -19.60 -11.60 9.59
N ILE A 66 -18.88 -11.99 8.52
CA ILE A 66 -19.15 -11.49 7.16
C ILE A 66 -20.56 -11.86 6.70
N GLU A 67 -21.02 -13.07 7.00
CA GLU A 67 -22.40 -13.50 6.69
C GLU A 67 -23.44 -12.64 7.41
N ASN A 68 -23.20 -12.32 8.69
CA ASN A 68 -24.07 -11.44 9.47
C ASN A 68 -24.13 -10.00 8.93
N ILE A 69 -23.01 -9.46 8.43
CA ILE A 69 -22.96 -8.10 7.85
C ILE A 69 -23.71 -8.02 6.51
N ARG A 70 -23.77 -9.13 5.77
CA ARG A 70 -24.42 -9.22 4.45
C ARG A 70 -25.94 -9.43 4.52
N ARG A 71 -26.49 -9.72 5.71
CA ARG A 71 -27.94 -9.79 5.96
C ARG A 71 -28.48 -8.43 6.38
#